data_AF-A0A7Y0XAY3-F1
#
_entry.id   AF-A0A7Y0XAY3-F1
#
_cell.length_a   1.000
_cell.length_b   1.000
_cell.length_c   1.000
_cell.angle_alpha   90.00
_cell.angle_beta   90.00
_cell.angle_gamma   90.00
#
_symmetry.space_group_name_H-M   'P 1'
#
loop_
_entity.id
_entity.type
_entity.pdbx_description
1 polymer ?
#
loop_
_entity_poly.entity_id
_entity_poly.type
_entity_poly.pdbx_seq_one_letter_code
_entity_poly.pdbx_strand_id
1 'polypeptide(L)'
;RCAKAGIDSVLIADVPTNESAEFVAAAKKFGVHPIFIAPPTASDETLQEVAKLGGGYTYLLSRAGVTGAETKANMPVGDMLAKLTQFNAPPA
;
A
#
# COMPACT_ATOMS: atom_id res chain seq x y z
N ARG A 1 13.26 11.77 11.62
CA ARG A 1 14.63 11.87 11.03
C ARG A 1 14.59 11.70 9.51
N CYS A 2 13.74 10.83 8.97
CA CYS A 2 13.57 10.60 7.53
C CYS A 2 13.40 11.89 6.70
N ALA A 3 12.46 12.76 7.06
CA ALA A 3 12.27 14.03 6.34
C ALA A 3 13.52 14.93 6.29
N LYS A 4 14.34 14.94 7.37
CA LYS A 4 15.60 15.70 7.40
C LYS A 4 16.67 15.12 6.47
N ALA A 5 16.56 13.85 6.11
CA ALA A 5 17.42 13.16 5.16
C ALA A 5 16.90 13.24 3.72
N GLY A 6 15.80 13.97 3.46
CA GLY A 6 15.19 14.08 2.13
C GLY A 6 14.38 12.85 1.71
N ILE A 7 13.87 12.06 2.65
CA ILE A 7 13.01 10.90 2.36
C ILE A 7 11.56 11.38 2.17
N ASP A 8 10.99 11.13 1.00
CA ASP A 8 9.62 11.51 0.65
C ASP A 8 8.56 10.52 1.15
N SER A 9 8.90 9.23 1.23
CA SER A 9 7.95 8.17 1.57
C SER A 9 8.57 7.01 2.34
N VAL A 10 7.77 6.31 3.12
CA VAL A 10 8.19 5.12 3.89
C VAL A 10 7.15 4.02 3.74
N LEU A 11 7.63 2.80 3.47
CA LEU A 11 6.86 1.55 3.52
C LEU A 11 7.38 0.72 4.71
N ILE A 12 6.49 0.18 5.53
CA ILE A 12 6.84 -0.79 6.57
C ILE A 12 6.21 -2.12 6.20
N ALA A 13 7.03 -3.11 5.85
CA ALA A 13 6.55 -4.38 5.26
C ALA A 13 5.63 -5.16 6.20
N ASP A 14 5.93 -5.15 7.50
CA ASP A 14 5.24 -5.96 8.51
C ASP A 14 4.14 -5.19 9.27
N VAL A 15 3.78 -3.98 8.84
CA VAL A 15 2.72 -3.18 9.48
C VAL A 15 1.49 -3.11 8.57
N PRO A 16 0.43 -3.89 8.85
CA PRO A 16 -0.82 -3.82 8.12
C PRO A 16 -1.61 -2.53 8.43
N THR A 17 -2.62 -2.23 7.60
CA THR A 17 -3.43 -1.00 7.70
C THR A 17 -4.12 -0.84 9.06
N ASN A 18 -4.61 -1.93 9.65
CA ASN A 18 -5.26 -1.96 10.97
C ASN A 18 -4.31 -1.66 12.15
N GLU A 19 -3.00 -1.85 12.01
CA GLU A 19 -1.99 -1.57 13.05
C GLU A 19 -1.19 -0.28 12.76
N SER A 20 -1.52 0.41 11.66
CA SER A 20 -0.71 1.51 11.13
C SER A 20 -0.95 2.89 11.74
N ALA A 21 -1.88 3.02 12.70
CA ALA A 21 -2.37 4.32 13.17
C ALA A 21 -1.24 5.25 13.68
N GLU A 22 -0.32 4.73 14.50
CA GLU A 22 0.82 5.49 15.02
C GLU A 22 1.79 5.88 13.90
N PHE A 23 2.05 4.95 12.98
CA PHE A 23 2.91 5.19 11.82
C PHE A 23 2.34 6.30 10.91
N VAL A 24 1.06 6.23 10.57
CA VAL A 24 0.38 7.22 9.73
C VAL A 24 0.40 8.60 10.40
N ALA A 25 0.13 8.67 11.71
CA ALA A 25 0.18 9.91 12.46
C ALA A 25 1.59 10.54 12.44
N ALA A 26 2.63 9.72 12.64
CA ALA A 26 4.01 10.17 12.57
C ALA A 26 4.41 10.62 11.15
N ALA A 27 4.06 9.83 10.13
CA ALA A 27 4.36 10.14 8.73
C ALA A 27 3.75 11.48 8.32
N LYS A 28 2.46 11.71 8.61
CA LYS A 28 1.77 12.98 8.37
C LYS A 28 2.41 14.15 9.11
N LYS A 29 2.75 13.97 10.39
CA LYS A 29 3.39 15.00 11.22
C LYS A 29 4.72 15.48 10.63
N PHE A 30 5.47 14.60 9.98
CA PHE A 30 6.78 14.92 9.42
C PHE A 30 6.77 15.12 7.90
N GLY A 31 5.59 15.17 7.26
CA GLY A 31 5.48 15.38 5.81
C GLY A 31 6.04 14.23 4.97
N VAL A 32 6.00 13.00 5.50
CA VAL A 32 6.42 11.78 4.79
C VAL A 32 5.18 11.03 4.35
N HIS A 33 5.17 10.52 3.13
CA HIS A 33 4.07 9.71 2.61
C HIS A 33 4.13 8.28 3.17
N PRO A 34 3.08 7.81 3.88
CA PRO A 34 2.96 6.41 4.25
C PRO A 34 2.58 5.58 3.03
N ILE A 35 3.38 4.57 2.71
CA ILE A 35 3.12 3.65 1.59
C ILE A 35 2.58 2.34 2.16
N PHE A 36 1.49 1.85 1.56
CA PHE A 36 0.90 0.56 1.90
C PHE A 36 0.97 -0.41 0.73
N ILE A 37 0.97 -1.70 1.09
CA ILE A 37 0.95 -2.80 0.15
C ILE A 37 -0.50 -3.17 -0.15
N ALA A 38 -0.83 -3.32 -1.43
CA ALA A 38 -2.08 -3.90 -1.89
C ALA A 38 -1.80 -5.32 -2.44
N PRO A 39 -2.13 -6.39 -1.69
CA PRO A 39 -2.08 -7.75 -2.22
C PRO A 39 -3.05 -7.96 -3.39
N PRO A 40 -2.76 -8.83 -4.37
CA PRO A 40 -3.66 -9.10 -5.50
C PRO A 40 -4.95 -9.82 -5.07
N THR A 41 -4.99 -10.35 -3.84
CA THR A 41 -6.15 -11.01 -3.23
C THR A 41 -6.79 -10.15 -2.13
N ALA A 42 -6.44 -8.86 -2.04
CA ALA A 42 -6.99 -7.97 -1.03
C ALA A 42 -8.51 -7.81 -1.20
N SER A 43 -9.23 -7.72 -0.08
CA SER A 43 -10.65 -7.38 -0.09
C SER A 43 -10.86 -5.91 -0.44
N ASP A 44 -12.06 -5.56 -0.86
CA ASP A 44 -12.42 -4.17 -1.13
C ASP A 44 -12.25 -3.28 0.10
N GLU A 45 -12.51 -3.81 1.30
CA GLU A 45 -12.27 -3.13 2.58
C GLU A 45 -10.79 -2.77 2.75
N THR A 46 -9.88 -3.72 2.52
CA THR A 46 -8.44 -3.46 2.59
C THR A 46 -8.01 -2.44 1.54
N LEU A 47 -8.52 -2.51 0.32
CA LEU A 47 -8.18 -1.53 -0.73
C LEU A 47 -8.68 -0.11 -0.39
N GLN A 48 -9.85 0.01 0.25
CA GLN A 48 -10.35 1.29 0.75
C GLN A 48 -9.48 1.85 1.88
N GLU A 49 -9.02 0.99 2.80
CA GLU A 49 -8.08 1.41 3.85
C GLU A 49 -6.75 1.88 3.26
N VAL A 50 -6.19 1.13 2.32
CA VAL A 50 -4.98 1.52 1.58
C VAL A 50 -5.16 2.87 0.91
N ALA A 51 -6.30 3.09 0.24
CA ALA A 51 -6.61 4.35 -0.42
C ALA A 51 -6.73 5.52 0.57
N LYS A 52 -7.35 5.29 1.72
CA LYS A 52 -7.60 6.31 2.75
C LYS A 52 -6.33 6.68 3.53
N LEU A 53 -5.48 5.69 3.81
CA LEU A 53 -4.31 5.85 4.69
C LEU A 53 -3.04 6.15 3.92
N GLY A 54 -2.91 5.62 2.71
CA GLY A 54 -1.73 5.76 1.86
C GLY A 54 -1.56 7.15 1.27
N GLY A 55 -0.32 7.48 0.88
CA GLY A 55 0.01 8.68 0.13
C GLY A 55 1.18 8.44 -0.81
N GLY A 56 1.41 9.32 -1.78
CA GLY A 56 2.52 9.17 -2.73
C GLY A 56 2.24 8.11 -3.80
N TYR A 57 2.28 6.84 -3.44
CA TYR A 57 1.97 5.71 -4.33
C TYR A 57 1.45 4.48 -3.55
N THR A 58 0.84 3.54 -4.25
CA THR A 58 0.36 2.26 -3.69
C THR A 58 1.26 1.13 -4.18
N TYR A 59 1.74 0.27 -3.27
CA TYR A 59 2.60 -0.84 -3.65
C TYR A 59 1.77 -2.08 -4.00
N LEU A 60 1.40 -2.23 -5.28
CA LEU A 60 0.62 -3.37 -5.76
C LEU A 60 1.51 -4.62 -5.94
N LEU A 61 1.17 -5.71 -5.24
CA LEU A 61 1.88 -6.98 -5.41
C LEU A 61 1.36 -7.72 -6.65
N SER A 62 2.29 -8.14 -7.52
CA SER A 62 1.98 -8.93 -8.71
C SER A 62 1.73 -10.42 -8.40
N ARG A 63 2.04 -10.88 -7.17
CA ARG A 63 1.95 -12.28 -6.73
C ARG A 63 1.65 -12.35 -5.24
N ALA A 64 0.90 -13.38 -4.82
CA ALA A 64 0.53 -13.60 -3.42
C ALA A 64 1.54 -14.44 -2.62
N GLY A 65 2.64 -14.91 -3.23
CA GLY A 65 3.56 -15.89 -2.61
C GLY A 65 4.98 -15.37 -2.40
N VAL A 66 5.51 -15.59 -1.19
CA VAL A 66 6.95 -15.67 -0.93
C VAL A 66 7.34 -17.15 -0.84
N THR A 67 8.39 -17.54 -1.56
CA THR A 67 8.98 -18.91 -1.70
C THR A 67 8.33 -19.87 -2.71
N GLY A 68 9.11 -20.24 -3.75
CA GLY A 68 9.19 -21.56 -4.39
C GLY A 68 8.00 -22.14 -5.18
N ALA A 69 6.75 -21.78 -4.88
CA ALA A 69 5.57 -22.32 -5.55
C ALA A 69 4.92 -21.21 -6.38
N GLU A 70 5.15 -21.28 -7.69
CA GLU A 70 4.66 -20.29 -8.65
C GLU A 70 3.14 -20.39 -8.85
N THR A 71 2.38 -19.62 -8.10
CA THR A 71 1.02 -19.24 -8.50
C THR A 71 1.09 -17.84 -9.06
N LYS A 72 1.12 -17.71 -10.40
CA LYS A 72 0.77 -16.44 -11.05
C LYS A 72 -0.53 -15.96 -10.43
N ALA A 73 -0.57 -14.70 -9.98
CA ALA A 73 -1.84 -14.10 -9.59
C ALA A 73 -2.76 -14.19 -10.82
N ASN A 74 -3.75 -15.07 -10.76
CA ASN A 74 -4.71 -15.29 -11.84
C ASN A 74 -5.79 -14.21 -11.87
N MET A 75 -5.71 -13.20 -10.99
CA MET A 75 -6.48 -11.96 -11.15
C MET A 75 -5.71 -11.01 -12.08
N PRO A 76 -6.36 -10.47 -13.12
CA PRO A 76 -5.78 -9.42 -13.93
C PRO A 76 -5.39 -8.26 -13.01
N VAL A 77 -4.11 -7.92 -12.97
CA VAL A 77 -3.60 -6.72 -12.29
C VAL A 77 -4.44 -5.48 -12.68
N GLY A 78 -4.98 -5.47 -13.89
CA GLY A 78 -5.92 -4.45 -14.38
C GLY A 78 -7.18 -4.26 -13.52
N ASP A 79 -7.78 -5.33 -12.99
CA ASP A 79 -8.98 -5.21 -12.16
C ASP A 79 -8.65 -4.56 -10.81
N MET A 80 -7.48 -4.86 -10.25
CA MET A 80 -7.01 -4.24 -9.01
C MET A 80 -6.65 -2.77 -9.23
N LEU A 81 -6.02 -2.43 -10.35
CA LEU A 81 -5.76 -1.04 -10.73
C LEU A 81 -7.06 -0.25 -10.89
N ALA A 82 -8.08 -0.84 -11.50
CA ALA A 82 -9.40 -0.24 -11.65
C ALA A 82 -10.05 0.04 -10.29
N LYS A 83 -10.00 -0.93 -9.36
CA LYS A 83 -10.50 -0.75 -7.98
C LYS A 83 -9.75 0.32 -7.20
N LEU A 84 -8.42 0.31 -7.25
CA LEU A 84 -7.59 1.33 -6.60
C LEU A 84 -7.90 2.73 -7.13
N THR A 85 -8.09 2.85 -8.44
CA THR A 85 -8.52 4.10 -9.08
C THR A 85 -9.91 4.51 -8.62
N GLN A 86 -10.87 3.57 -8.55
CA GLN A 86 -12.23 3.82 -8.07
C GLN A 86 -12.26 4.34 -6.62
N PHE A 87 -11.37 3.85 -5.76
CA PHE A 87 -11.27 4.29 -4.37
C PHE A 87 -10.41 5.54 -4.16
N ASN A 88 -9.91 6.16 -5.24
CA ASN A 88 -8.98 7.29 -5.20
C ASN A 88 -7.71 6.98 -4.40
N ALA A 89 -7.19 5.76 -4.52
CA ALA A 89 -5.91 5.39 -3.94
C ALA A 89 -4.77 6.19 -4.58
N PRO A 90 -3.65 6.37 -3.86
CA PRO A 90 -2.43 6.87 -4.48
C PRO A 90 -2.05 6.03 -5.71
N PRO A 91 -1.44 6.63 -6.75
CA PRO A 91 -1.07 5.94 -7.98
C PRO A 91 -0.34 4.62 -7.71
N ALA A 92 -0.71 3.55 -8.42
CA ALA A 92 -0.16 2.21 -8.29
C ALA A 92 0.65 1.81 -9.53
#